data_AF-A0A971XUA0-F1
#
_entry.id   AF-A0A971XUA0-F1
#
_cell.length_a   1.000
_cell.length_b   1.000
_cell.length_c   1.000
_cell.angle_alpha   90.00
_cell.angle_beta   90.00
_cell.angle_gamma   90.00
#
_symmetry.space_group_name_H-M   'P 1'
#
loop_
_entity.id
_entity.type
_entity.pdbx_description
1 polymer ?
#
loop_
_entity_poly.entity_id
_entity_poly.type
_entity_poly.pdbx_seq_one_letter_code
_entity_poly.pdbx_strand_id
1 'polypeptide(L)'
;MTKMPTRIVIIGAGGHGSVVWATIEEIKVNDQVSVTVMGRVDDSISGSKYGLPVIGKLDDIARISRLEPSLQFFVAEITKSVNP
;
A
#
# COMPACT_ATOMS: atom_id res chain seq x y z
N MET A 1 26.46 4.92 5.65
CA MET A 1 25.18 5.67 5.55
C MET A 1 24.06 4.65 5.52
N THR A 2 23.20 4.63 6.53
CA THR A 2 21.97 3.83 6.51
C THR A 2 21.00 4.47 5.51
N LYS A 3 20.59 3.70 4.51
CA LYS A 3 19.60 4.15 3.52
C LYS A 3 18.25 4.26 4.24
N MET A 4 17.55 5.39 4.10
CA MET A 4 16.22 5.52 4.69
C MET A 4 15.27 4.48 4.07
N PRO A 5 14.35 3.89 4.86
CA PRO A 5 13.38 2.95 4.35
C PRO A 5 12.49 3.59 3.29
N THR A 6 12.19 2.86 2.23
CA THR A 6 11.19 3.26 1.25
C THR A 6 9.82 3.27 1.92
N ARG A 7 9.12 4.41 1.90
CA ARG A 7 7.79 4.55 2.49
C ARG A 7 6.72 4.33 1.43
N ILE A 8 5.76 3.46 1.70
CA ILE A 8 4.75 3.06 0.72
C ILE A 8 3.32 3.10 1.26
N VAL A 9 2.36 3.29 0.36
CA VAL A 9 0.92 3.18 0.60
C VAL A 9 0.35 2.13 -0.35
N ILE A 10 -0.55 1.30 0.16
CA ILE A 10 -1.29 0.32 -0.63
C ILE A 10 -2.67 0.91 -0.97
N ILE A 11 -2.98 1.05 -2.25
CA ILE A 11 -4.31 1.41 -2.74
C ILE A 11 -5.11 0.12 -2.88
N GLY A 12 -6.14 -0.02 -2.05
CA GLY A 12 -6.93 -1.22 -1.87
C GLY A 12 -6.71 -1.88 -0.51
N ALA A 13 -7.76 -1.96 0.30
CA ALA A 13 -7.84 -2.73 1.55
C ALA A 13 -8.66 -4.03 1.38
N GLY A 14 -9.08 -4.36 0.15
CA GLY A 14 -9.74 -5.62 -0.20
C GLY A 14 -8.82 -6.86 -0.16
N GLY A 15 -9.28 -7.97 -0.74
CA GLY A 15 -8.54 -9.24 -0.78
C GLY A 15 -7.18 -9.12 -1.46
N HIS A 16 -7.11 -8.50 -2.64
CA HIS A 16 -5.85 -8.32 -3.38
C HIS A 16 -4.87 -7.40 -2.65
N GLY A 17 -5.36 -6.31 -2.04
CA GLY A 17 -4.52 -5.47 -1.19
C GLY A 17 -3.99 -6.19 0.05
N SER A 18 -4.61 -7.29 0.46
CA SER A 18 -4.11 -8.14 1.55
C SER A 18 -2.96 -9.02 1.08
N VAL A 19 -3.02 -9.52 -0.18
CA VAL A 19 -1.93 -10.25 -0.82
C VAL A 19 -0.70 -9.35 -1.01
N VAL A 20 -0.88 -8.13 -1.53
CA VAL A 20 0.21 -7.14 -1.67
C VAL A 20 0.93 -6.91 -0.34
N TRP A 21 0.18 -6.73 0.74
CA TRP A 21 0.74 -6.59 2.09
C TRP A 21 1.55 -7.82 2.52
N ALA A 22 1.00 -9.02 2.36
CA ALA A 22 1.71 -10.25 2.72
C ALA A 22 3.01 -10.42 1.93
N THR A 23 3.01 -10.09 0.63
CA THR A 23 4.21 -10.10 -0.22
C THR A 23 5.28 -9.13 0.29
N ILE A 24 4.89 -7.91 0.69
CA ILE A 24 5.84 -6.93 1.25
C ILE A 24 6.46 -7.45 2.54
N GLU A 25 5.66 -8.03 3.44
CA GLU A 25 6.17 -8.59 4.70
C GLU A 25 7.14 -9.75 4.45
N GLU A 26 6.83 -10.63 3.49
CA GLU A 26 7.71 -11.75 3.12
C GLU A 26 9.06 -11.25 2.57
N ILE A 27 9.04 -10.25 1.68
CA ILE A 27 10.27 -9.66 1.10
C ILE A 27 11.10 -8.96 2.19
N LYS A 28 10.45 -8.25 3.12
CA LYS A 28 11.16 -7.60 4.23
C LYS A 28 11.92 -8.61 5.10
N VAL A 29 11.33 -9.79 5.33
CA VAL A 29 11.94 -10.86 6.13
C VAL A 29 13.08 -11.55 5.37
N ASN A 30 12.86 -11.91 4.10
CA ASN A 30 13.80 -12.74 3.35
C ASN A 30 14.92 -11.94 2.67
N ASP A 31 14.61 -10.79 2.08
CA ASP A 31 15.54 -10.00 1.27
C ASP A 31 16.13 -8.80 2.03
N GLN A 32 15.78 -8.65 3.32
CA GLN A 32 16.20 -7.54 4.20
C GLN A 32 15.96 -6.15 3.60
N VAL A 33 14.92 -6.03 2.77
CA VAL A 33 14.57 -4.76 2.12
C VAL A 33 14.00 -3.80 3.16
N SER A 34 14.55 -2.58 3.19
CA SER A 34 14.09 -1.52 4.07
C SER A 34 12.84 -0.83 3.49
N VAL A 35 11.65 -1.34 3.82
CA VAL A 35 10.35 -0.79 3.42
C VAL A 35 9.47 -0.57 4.65
N THR A 36 8.76 0.56 4.66
CA THR A 36 7.76 0.91 5.68
C THR A 36 6.42 1.17 5.01
N VAL A 37 5.40 0.39 5.37
CA VAL A 37 4.03 0.61 4.91
C VAL A 37 3.36 1.63 5.83
N MET A 38 2.98 2.77 5.27
CA MET A 38 2.41 3.88 6.03
C MET A 38 0.90 3.74 6.26
N GLY A 39 0.22 3.00 5.39
CA GLY A 39 -1.22 2.81 5.46
C GLY A 39 -1.83 2.35 4.15
N ARG A 40 -3.16 2.35 4.12
CA ARG A 40 -3.97 1.96 2.97
C ARG A 40 -4.86 3.10 2.52
N VAL A 41 -5.17 3.13 1.24
CA VAL A 41 -6.24 3.98 0.68
C VAL A 41 -7.35 3.06 0.18
N ASP A 42 -8.58 3.29 0.62
CA ASP A 42 -9.75 2.50 0.19
C ASP A 42 -11.02 3.33 0.35
N ASP A 43 -11.90 3.30 -0.65
CA ASP A 43 -13.15 4.08 -0.65
C ASP A 43 -14.27 3.39 0.14
N SER A 44 -14.17 2.07 0.29
CA SER A 44 -15.23 1.19 0.80
C SER A 44 -14.96 0.69 2.22
N ILE A 45 -13.71 0.73 2.68
CA ILE A 45 -13.26 0.23 3.97
C ILE A 45 -12.74 1.39 4.82
N SER A 46 -13.13 1.44 6.09
CA SER A 46 -12.63 2.41 7.07
C SER A 46 -11.96 1.72 8.27
N GLY A 47 -11.17 2.45 9.04
CA GLY A 47 -10.52 1.93 10.26
C GLY A 47 -9.16 1.35 9.97
N SER A 48 -8.90 0.11 10.39
CA SER A 48 -7.63 -0.58 10.15
C SER A 48 -7.83 -2.02 9.68
N LYS A 49 -6.89 -2.51 8.87
CA LYS A 49 -6.86 -3.91 8.41
C LYS A 49 -5.45 -4.45 8.55
N TYR A 50 -5.30 -5.56 9.27
CA TYR A 50 -3.99 -6.14 9.65
C TYR A 50 -3.08 -5.15 10.39
N GLY A 51 -3.65 -4.32 11.27
CA GLY A 51 -2.90 -3.28 11.99
C GLY A 51 -2.48 -2.08 11.14
N LEU A 52 -2.77 -2.07 9.83
CA LEU A 52 -2.52 -0.91 8.96
C LEU A 52 -3.76 -0.01 8.91
N PRO A 53 -3.62 1.30 9.17
CA PRO A 53 -4.73 2.23 9.07
C PRO A 53 -5.13 2.47 7.60
N VAL A 54 -6.42 2.66 7.36
CA VAL A 54 -6.89 3.33 6.15
C VAL A 54 -6.73 4.84 6.37
N ILE A 55 -5.87 5.46 5.59
CA ILE A 55 -5.43 6.86 5.77
C ILE A 55 -6.16 7.85 4.86
N GLY A 56 -7.00 7.35 3.96
CA GLY A 56 -7.77 8.17 3.04
C GLY A 56 -8.50 7.36 1.97
N LYS A 57 -9.15 8.11 1.08
CA LYS A 57 -9.87 7.63 -0.10
C LYS A 57 -9.06 7.86 -1.37
N LEU A 58 -9.50 7.33 -2.51
CA LEU A 58 -8.80 7.47 -3.78
C LEU A 58 -8.58 8.96 -4.14
N ASP A 59 -9.58 9.80 -3.88
CA ASP A 59 -9.51 11.24 -4.12
C ASP A 59 -8.48 11.96 -3.23
N ASP A 60 -8.04 11.34 -2.13
CA ASP A 60 -7.00 11.90 -1.26
C ASP A 60 -5.59 11.72 -1.82
N ILE A 61 -5.37 10.84 -2.80
CA ILE A 61 -4.02 10.48 -3.28
C ILE A 61 -3.23 11.69 -3.74
N ALA A 62 -3.85 12.58 -4.52
CA ALA A 62 -3.16 13.79 -5.01
C ALA A 62 -2.74 14.71 -3.87
N ARG A 63 -3.55 14.81 -2.81
CA ARG A 63 -3.22 15.58 -1.61
C ARG A 63 -2.10 14.90 -0.82
N ILE A 64 -2.18 13.59 -0.60
CA ILE A 64 -1.17 12.80 0.12
C ILE A 64 0.18 12.89 -0.60
N SER A 65 0.21 12.73 -1.92
CA SER A 65 1.43 12.82 -2.73
C SER A 65 2.10 14.19 -2.66
N ARG A 66 1.32 15.28 -2.57
CA ARG A 66 1.86 16.63 -2.37
C ARG A 66 2.44 16.84 -0.97
N LEU A 67 1.80 16.27 0.06
CA LEU A 67 2.25 16.39 1.45
C LEU A 67 3.46 15.50 1.75
N GLU A 68 3.54 14.35 1.10
CA GLU A 68 4.58 13.34 1.30
C GLU A 68 5.18 12.91 -0.06
N PRO A 69 6.02 13.76 -0.70
CA PRO A 69 6.53 13.51 -2.05
C PRO A 69 7.43 12.27 -2.18
N SER A 70 7.94 11.76 -1.06
CA SER A 70 8.76 10.53 -1.01
C SER A 70 7.93 9.25 -0.93
N LEU A 71 6.61 9.37 -0.77
CA LEU A 71 5.70 8.23 -0.62
C LEU A 71 5.43 7.57 -1.98
N GLN A 72 5.60 6.26 -2.04
CA GLN A 72 5.26 5.48 -3.24
C GLN A 72 3.90 4.80 -3.08
N PHE A 73 3.17 4.65 -4.17
CA PHE A 73 1.83 4.09 -4.19
C PHE A 73 1.80 2.76 -4.95
N PHE A 74 1.24 1.72 -4.34
CA PHE A 74 1.04 0.41 -4.94
C PHE A 74 -0.45 0.17 -5.15
N VAL A 75 -0.87 0.00 -6.40
CA VAL A 75 -2.27 -0.26 -6.73
C VAL A 75 -2.53 -1.76 -6.73
N ALA A 76 -3.41 -2.22 -5.84
CA ALA A 76 -3.88 -3.59 -5.86
C ALA A 76 -5.05 -3.71 -6.85
N GLU A 77 -4.74 -4.03 -8.10
CA GLU A 77 -5.75 -4.19 -9.15
C GLU A 77 -6.16 -5.66 -9.34
N ILE A 78 -7.44 -5.89 -9.64
CA ILE A 78 -7.92 -7.16 -10.18
C ILE A 78 -8.11 -6.95 -11.68
N THR A 79 -7.16 -7.41 -12.50
CA THR A 79 -7.43 -7.53 -13.94
C THR A 79 -8.39 -8.71 -14.13
N LYS A 80 -9.66 -8.43 -14.46
CA LYS A 80 -10.54 -9.49 -14.96
C LYS A 80 -9.95 -9.99 -16.28
N SER A 81 -9.50 -11.24 -16.31
CA SER A 81 -9.24 -11.94 -17.57
C SER A 81 -10.55 -11.97 -18.34
N VAL A 82 -10.65 -11.16 -19.39
CA VAL A 82 -11.68 -11.35 -20.40
C VAL A 82 -11.18 -12.50 -21.25
N ASN A 83 -11.58 -13.74 -20.91
CA ASN A 83 -11.38 -14.84 -21.84
C ASN A 83 -12.22 -14.54 -23.09
N PRO A 84 -11.61 -14.49 -24.30
CA PRO A 84 -12.35 -14.30 -25.54
C PRO A 84 -13.31 -15.46 -25.83
#